data_AF-A0A5B8UMM4-F1
#
_entry.id   AF-A0A5B8UMM4-F1
#
_cell.length_a   1.000
_cell.length_b   1.000
_cell.length_c   1.000
_cell.angle_alpha   90.00
_cell.angle_beta   90.00
_cell.angle_gamma   90.00
#
_symmetry.space_group_name_H-M   'P 1'
#
loop_
_entity.id
_entity.type
_entity.pdbx_description
1 polymer ?
#
loop_
_entity_poly.entity_id
_entity_poly.type
_entity_poly.pdbx_seq_one_letter_code
_entity_poly.pdbx_strand_id
1 'polypeptide(L)' 'MKRTFFSLSLLFATIFFAADANAQCSVCTRTAEQMGEKPAGKINAGILYLAGTPLVLAGIIGYRWWRKNN' A
#
# COMPACT_ATOMS: atom_id res chain seq x y z
N MET A 1 9.37 -13.83 -25.23
CA MET A 1 8.17 -14.57 -24.78
C MET A 1 8.38 -15.36 -23.50
N LYS A 2 9.37 -16.26 -23.37
CA LYS A 2 9.54 -17.08 -22.15
C LYS A 2 9.86 -16.26 -20.89
N ARG A 3 10.70 -15.23 -21.03
CA ARG A 3 11.07 -14.30 -19.93
C ARG A 3 9.91 -13.39 -19.50
N THR A 4 9.18 -12.82 -20.47
CA THR A 4 8.02 -11.97 -20.19
C THR A 4 6.87 -12.78 -19.56
N PHE A 5 6.65 -14.00 -20.03
CA PHE A 5 5.66 -14.92 -19.44
C PHE A 5 6.04 -15.31 -18.00
N PHE A 6 7.31 -15.60 -17.75
CA PHE A 6 7.79 -15.90 -16.39
C PHE A 6 7.63 -14.70 -15.44
N SER A 7 8.01 -13.49 -15.88
CA SER A 7 7.82 -12.28 -15.08
C SER A 7 6.35 -11.98 -14.80
N LEU A 8 5.46 -12.15 -15.78
CA LEU A 8 4.01 -11.97 -15.59
C LEU A 8 3.42 -13.02 -14.64
N SER A 9 3.84 -14.27 -14.76
CA SER A 9 3.42 -15.35 -13.86
C SER A 9 3.90 -15.13 -12.44
N LEU A 10 5.12 -14.61 -12.25
CA LEU A 10 5.67 -14.30 -10.94
C LEU A 10 4.92 -13.13 -10.29
N LEU A 11 4.64 -12.07 -11.06
CA LEU A 11 3.83 -10.94 -10.59
C LEU A 11 2.43 -11.39 -10.18
N PHE A 12 1.78 -12.22 -10.99
CA PHE A 12 0.47 -12.78 -10.67
C PHE A 12 0.50 -13.60 -9.37
N ALA A 13 1.48 -14.48 -9.20
CA ALA A 13 1.63 -15.24 -7.96
C ALA A 13 1.80 -14.34 -6.72
N THR A 14 2.60 -13.26 -6.80
CA THR A 14 2.80 -12.36 -5.65
C THR A 14 1.53 -11.62 -5.22
N ILE A 15 0.59 -11.37 -6.13
CA ILE A 15 -0.67 -10.70 -5.83
C ILE A 15 -1.64 -11.64 -5.10
N PHE A 16 -1.68 -12.92 -5.49
CA PHE A 16 -2.60 -13.91 -4.91
C PHE A 16 -2.10 -14.54 -3.61
N PHE A 17 -0.79 -14.53 -3.37
CA PHE A 17 -0.15 -15.08 -2.17
C PHE A 17 0.42 -14.01 -1.24
N ALA A 18 -0.27 -12.88 -1.10
CA ALA A 18 0.10 -11.86 -0.13
C ALA A 18 -0.10 -12.40 1.30
N ALA A 19 0.99 -12.63 2.01
CA ALA A 19 0.97 -13.03 3.43
C ALA A 19 0.73 -11.81 4.33
N ASP A 20 0.17 -12.04 5.53
CA ASP A 20 0.07 -11.02 6.58
C ASP A 20 1.48 -10.55 6.97
N ALA A 21 1.88 -9.40 6.47
CA ALA A 21 3.15 -8.78 6.78
C ALA A 21 3.05 -8.06 8.13
N ASN A 22 3.87 -8.45 9.11
CA ASN A 22 4.08 -7.66 10.31
C ASN A 22 4.65 -6.29 9.93
N ALA A 23 4.20 -5.22 10.59
CA ALA A 23 4.69 -3.88 10.32
C ALA A 23 6.23 -3.82 10.50
N GLN A 24 6.96 -3.51 9.43
CA GLN A 24 8.43 -3.52 9.42
C GLN A 24 9.05 -2.23 9.98
N CYS A 25 8.25 -1.20 10.24
CA CYS A 25 8.74 0.08 10.74
C CYS A 25 8.79 0.09 12.27
N SER A 26 10.00 0.13 12.83
CA SER A 26 10.25 0.22 14.28
C SER A 26 9.55 1.42 14.94
N VAL A 27 9.34 2.51 14.19
CA VAL A 27 8.62 3.70 14.64
C VAL A 27 7.14 3.41 14.92
N CYS A 28 6.49 2.61 14.08
CA CYS A 28 5.07 2.29 14.21
C CYS A 28 4.82 1.40 15.43
N THR A 29 5.71 0.44 15.71
CA THR A 29 5.64 -0.42 16.90
C THR A 29 5.81 0.40 18.18
N ARG A 30 6.82 1.28 18.24
CA ARG A 30 7.05 2.16 19.41
C ARG A 30 5.90 3.13 19.66
N THR A 31 5.30 3.64 18.59
CA THR A 31 4.14 4.53 18.68
C THR A 31 2.91 3.76 19.20
N ALA A 32 2.69 2.54 18.72
CA ALA A 32 1.59 1.69 19.20
C ALA A 32 1.71 1.36 20.70
N GLU A 33 2.92 1.09 21.19
CA GLU A 33 3.20 0.85 22.62
C GLU A 33 2.79 2.04 23.51
N GLN A 34 2.86 3.27 23.01
CA GLN A 34 2.56 4.49 23.77
C GLN A 34 1.07 4.88 23.75
N MET A 35 0.28 4.34 22.82
CA MET A 35 -1.10 4.78 22.61
C MET A 35 -2.14 3.99 23.42
N GLY A 36 -1.76 2.86 24.03
CA GLY A 36 -2.69 1.96 24.72
C GLY A 36 -3.47 1.04 23.75
N GLU A 37 -4.13 0.02 24.29
CA GLU A 37 -4.62 -1.14 23.52
C GLU A 37 -5.57 -0.79 22.35
N LYS A 38 -6.55 0.09 22.59
CA LYS A 38 -7.59 0.46 21.62
C LYS A 38 -7.05 1.17 20.37
N PRO A 39 -6.26 2.25 20.47
CA PRO A 39 -5.66 2.91 19.31
C PRO A 39 -4.49 2.12 18.70
N ALA A 40 -3.72 1.36 19.49
CA ALA A 40 -2.62 0.53 18.98
C ALA A 40 -3.09 -0.49 17.93
N GLY A 41 -4.24 -1.12 18.14
CA GLY A 41 -4.81 -2.11 17.21
C GLY A 41 -5.23 -1.55 15.84
N LYS A 42 -5.30 -0.23 15.65
CA LYS A 42 -5.78 0.41 14.41
C LYS A 42 -4.70 1.18 13.64
N ILE A 43 -3.44 1.18 14.11
CA ILE A 43 -2.40 2.02 13.52
C ILE A 43 -2.03 1.62 12.08
N ASN A 44 -2.07 0.32 11.74
CA ASN A 44 -1.79 -0.17 10.38
C ASN A 44 -2.80 0.33 9.34
N ALA A 45 -4.08 0.37 9.72
CA ALA A 45 -5.12 0.94 8.87
C ALA A 45 -4.89 2.44 8.63
N GLY A 46 -4.43 3.16 9.66
CA GLY A 46 -4.02 4.56 9.54
C GLY A 46 -2.83 4.76 8.60
N ILE A 47 -1.79 3.92 8.68
CA ILE A 47 -0.63 3.96 7.78
C ILE A 47 -1.06 3.74 6.33
N LEU A 48 -1.86 2.70 6.06
CA LEU A 48 -2.35 2.41 4.71
C LEU A 48 -3.22 3.56 4.18
N TYR A 49 -4.07 4.14 5.01
CA TYR A 49 -4.87 5.31 4.64
C TYR A 49 -3.97 6.49 4.25
N LEU A 50 -3.00 6.85 5.09
CA LEU A 50 -2.11 7.99 4.85
C LEU A 50 -1.19 7.76 3.65
N ALA A 51 -0.69 6.54 3.44
CA ALA A 51 0.15 6.18 2.29
C ALA A 51 -0.65 6.11 0.98
N GLY A 52 -1.87 5.57 1.02
CA GLY A 52 -2.73 5.43 -0.16
C GLY A 52 -3.32 6.75 -0.64
N THR A 53 -3.65 7.66 0.28
CA THR A 53 -4.26 8.97 -0.04
C THR A 53 -3.50 9.76 -1.11
N PRO A 54 -2.17 10.03 -0.99
CA PRO A 54 -1.45 10.80 -2.01
C PRO A 54 -1.40 10.09 -3.36
N LEU A 55 -1.33 8.75 -3.38
CA LEU A 55 -1.33 7.97 -4.63
C LEU A 55 -2.68 8.07 -5.35
N VAL A 56 -3.78 7.93 -4.61
CA VAL A 56 -5.14 8.09 -5.15
C VAL A 56 -5.35 9.49 -5.68
N LEU A 57 -4.96 10.52 -4.91
CA LEU A 57 -5.06 11.92 -5.34
C LEU A 57 -4.26 12.19 -6.60
N ALA A 58 -2.99 11.74 -6.65
CA ALA A 58 -2.14 11.88 -7.83
C ALA A 58 -2.76 11.19 -9.05
N GLY A 59 -3.31 9.98 -8.89
CA GLY A 59 -3.99 9.25 -9.94
C GLY A 59 -5.23 9.98 -10.48
N ILE A 60 -6.09 10.50 -9.60
CA ILE A 60 -7.27 11.28 -9.98
C ILE A 60 -6.87 12.56 -10.72
N ILE A 61 -5.91 13.31 -10.19
CA ILE A 61 -5.43 14.56 -10.79
C ILE A 61 -4.82 14.27 -12.17
N GLY A 62 -3.93 13.28 -12.26
CA GLY A 62 -3.29 12.88 -13.52
C GLY A 62 -4.30 12.44 -14.58
N TYR A 63 -5.28 11.62 -14.20
CA TYR A 63 -6.35 11.18 -15.11
C TYR A 63 -7.20 12.34 -15.62
N ARG A 64 -7.59 13.26 -14.73
CA ARG A 64 -8.37 14.45 -15.10
C ARG A 64 -7.59 15.38 -16.02
N TRP A 65 -6.30 15.56 -15.76
CA TRP A 65 -5.43 16.38 -16.61
C TRP A 65 -5.30 15.77 -18.01
N TRP A 66 -5.03 14.47 -18.11
CA TRP A 66 -4.92 13.78 -19.39
C TRP A 66 -6.22 13.85 -20.20
N ARG A 67 -7.38 13.63 -19.57
CA ARG A 67 -8.70 13.74 -20.22
C ARG A 67 -9.09 15.16 -20.63
N LYS A 68 -8.46 16.18 -20.06
CA LYS A 68 -8.68 17.58 -20.45
C LYS A 68 -7.78 17.98 -21.62
N ASN A 69 -6.56 17.44 -21.67
CA ASN A 69 -5.55 17.75 -22.67
C ASN A 69 -5.58 16.84 -23.91
N ASN A 70 -6.50 15.87 -23.94
CA ASN A 70 -6.74 14.95 -25.04
C ASN A 70 -8.22 14.95 -25.39
#